data_AF-A0A848LQJ5-F1
#
_entry.id   AF-A0A848LQJ5-F1
#
_cell.length_a   1.000
_cell.length_b   1.000
_cell.length_c   1.000
_cell.angle_alpha   90.00
_cell.angle_beta   90.00
_cell.angle_gamma   90.00
#
_symmetry.space_group_name_H-M   'P 1'
#
loop_
_entity.id
_entity.type
_entity.pdbx_description
1 polymer ?
#
loop_
_entity_poly.entity_id
_entity_poly.type
_entity_poly.pdbx_seq_one_letter_code
_entity_poly.pdbx_strand_id
1 'polypeptide(L)'
;MEIPFDRINREERAACAHLFRLLHEGLATAPQASAMARVLAVLHERGLDVPTEAAGAVVLTEVALIRDAYESWKDSDVSSRMDDLVGLVAEGRPHTRWSQLAPVLRDPRQTHPAQVRSKADRLSIGVGPEGTLPGSPLDVQNRTVYGTLQGVFNAKPDLALVLPSRLIVFEAKLTEAFDNEQFERTRLLARLWASPLLHGYLGFSSQPPVSVEKLGDEGTGATLTWQDLLRIAAERYPPNDRTYIALRTVVDLLAARRRPTRLPAGSVRPSAGESPRGSHEMGITRAALLDAKARVAERLRTDTAFEDGKVESLDRWMEPLPPTAEAWVRELRRCNAEPWAFHAAAWLLREAAPAPGPTEIVSGDMEVGRDEVRVIPGGLRVEGHLSIVGTLLVLGDAEVTGLVRDSDPDSRVAIAGSLRCGSLVTDGAFFVGGDLVAKDLIHGFHNDKSLMVSGGIRARLFLGEDHDIRFGGDLETELGSDEDFFRNDELLTRVRQWLVDEVVDANGLRRDALIACLRDGRSIFRRK
;
A
#
# COMPACT_ATOMS: atom_id res chain seq x y z
N MET A 1 29.07 -16.40 12.85
CA MET A 1 28.08 -16.40 11.76
C MET A 1 28.31 -15.12 10.99
N GLU A 2 28.79 -15.21 9.76
CA GLU A 2 29.05 -14.03 8.92
C GLU A 2 27.95 -14.00 7.86
N ILE A 3 26.93 -13.17 8.08
CA ILE A 3 25.83 -12.98 7.12
C ILE A 3 26.34 -11.96 6.09
N PRO A 4 26.27 -12.23 4.77
CA PRO A 4 26.70 -11.30 3.74
C PRO A 4 25.72 -10.12 3.65
N PHE A 5 25.89 -9.18 4.57
CA PHE A 5 24.96 -8.09 4.86
C PHE A 5 24.71 -7.18 3.66
N ASP A 6 25.72 -7.01 2.80
CA ASP A 6 25.68 -6.17 1.59
C ASP A 6 24.86 -6.79 0.44
N ARG A 7 24.36 -8.02 0.59
CA ARG A 7 23.62 -8.74 -0.46
C ARG A 7 22.10 -8.71 -0.30
N ILE A 8 21.60 -8.11 0.79
CA ILE A 8 20.17 -8.11 1.11
C ILE A 8 19.61 -6.71 0.91
N ASN A 9 18.62 -6.58 0.04
CA ASN A 9 18.03 -5.29 -0.29
C ASN A 9 17.10 -4.80 0.84
N ARG A 10 17.19 -3.51 1.16
CA ARG A 10 16.43 -2.85 2.23
C ARG A 10 15.69 -1.65 1.68
N GLU A 11 14.44 -1.51 2.10
CA GLU A 11 13.67 -0.30 1.85
C GLU A 11 13.56 0.46 3.18
N GLU A 12 14.04 1.70 3.20
CA GLU A 12 14.17 2.45 4.46
C GLU A 12 12.85 3.11 4.86
N ARG A 13 12.13 2.50 5.81
CA ARG A 13 11.10 3.22 6.59
C ARG A 13 11.76 3.93 7.78
N ALA A 14 11.39 5.19 8.02
CA ALA A 14 12.08 6.08 8.95
C ALA A 14 12.27 5.50 10.37
N ALA A 15 11.22 4.89 10.97
CA ALA A 15 11.31 4.31 12.30
C ALA A 15 12.15 3.02 12.33
N CYS A 16 12.02 2.15 11.33
CA CYS A 16 12.78 0.91 11.21
C CYS A 16 14.29 1.19 11.03
N ALA A 17 14.66 2.26 10.32
CA ALA A 17 16.06 2.68 10.20
C ALA A 17 16.67 3.10 11.57
N HIS A 18 15.90 3.81 12.39
CA HIS A 18 16.33 4.17 13.76
C HIS A 18 16.42 2.96 14.69
N LEU A 19 15.51 2.00 14.54
CA LEU A 19 15.54 0.73 15.25
C LEU A 19 16.76 -0.09 14.86
N PHE A 20 17.03 -0.20 13.56
CA PHE A 20 18.22 -0.84 13.03
C PHE A 20 19.48 -0.23 13.65
N ARG A 21 19.63 1.10 13.61
CA ARG A 21 20.76 1.80 14.24
C ARG A 21 20.87 1.50 15.72
N LEU A 22 19.77 1.60 16.48
CA LEU A 22 19.76 1.31 17.92
C LEU A 22 20.32 -0.08 18.22
N LEU A 23 19.81 -1.11 17.54
CA LEU A 23 20.14 -2.51 17.84
C LEU A 23 21.48 -2.96 17.28
N HIS A 24 21.94 -2.35 16.18
CA HIS A 24 23.20 -2.70 15.53
C HIS A 24 24.41 -2.01 16.16
N GLU A 25 24.27 -0.77 16.66
CA GLU A 25 25.39 -0.03 17.22
C GLU A 25 26.00 -0.70 18.47
N GLY A 26 27.31 -0.97 18.40
CA GLY A 26 28.05 -1.61 19.48
C GLY A 26 27.87 -3.12 19.59
N LEU A 27 27.06 -3.74 18.72
CA LEU A 27 26.80 -5.18 18.74
C LEU A 27 28.07 -6.00 18.50
N ALA A 28 28.91 -5.59 17.54
CA ALA A 28 30.17 -6.27 17.24
C ALA A 28 31.29 -5.99 18.26
N THR A 29 31.31 -4.80 18.87
CA THR A 29 32.43 -4.35 19.72
C THR A 29 32.21 -4.60 21.21
N ALA A 30 30.96 -4.56 21.67
CA ALA A 30 30.60 -4.70 23.07
C ALA A 30 29.21 -5.35 23.20
N PRO A 31 29.04 -6.61 22.75
CA PRO A 31 27.73 -7.27 22.66
C PRO A 31 26.94 -7.23 23.97
N GLN A 32 27.61 -7.40 25.12
CA GLN A 32 26.96 -7.41 26.44
C GLN A 32 26.47 -6.04 26.93
N ALA A 33 27.05 -4.96 26.41
CA ALA A 33 26.65 -3.58 26.73
C ALA A 33 25.82 -2.95 25.60
N SER A 34 25.50 -3.72 24.55
CA SER A 34 24.73 -3.24 23.40
C SER A 34 23.25 -3.07 23.74
N ALA A 35 22.56 -2.23 22.97
CA ALA A 35 21.10 -2.12 23.07
C ALA A 35 20.40 -3.45 22.73
N MET A 36 21.00 -4.27 21.86
CA MET A 36 20.50 -5.61 21.57
C MET A 36 20.46 -6.49 22.83
N ALA A 37 21.51 -6.51 23.65
CA ALA A 37 21.50 -7.27 24.90
C ALA A 37 20.39 -6.81 25.84
N ARG A 38 20.10 -5.50 25.89
CA ARG A 38 18.96 -4.96 26.64
C ARG A 38 17.61 -5.43 26.08
N VAL A 39 17.45 -5.47 24.76
CA VAL A 39 16.24 -6.02 24.12
C VAL A 39 16.10 -7.51 24.43
N LEU A 40 17.16 -8.30 24.31
CA LEU A 40 17.12 -9.73 24.63
C LEU A 40 16.74 -9.98 26.10
N ALA A 41 17.25 -9.16 27.03
CA ALA A 41 16.83 -9.22 28.43
C ALA A 41 15.33 -8.96 28.61
N VAL A 42 14.77 -7.93 27.95
CA VAL A 42 13.32 -7.65 27.98
C VAL A 42 12.50 -8.82 27.41
N LEU A 43 12.95 -9.41 26.30
CA LEU A 43 12.27 -10.57 25.70
C LEU A 43 12.33 -11.79 26.63
N HIS A 44 13.48 -12.04 27.26
CA HIS A 44 13.67 -13.12 28.24
C HIS A 44 12.78 -12.94 29.47
N GLU A 45 12.71 -11.73 30.03
CA GLU A 45 11.81 -11.38 31.15
C GLU A 45 10.33 -11.60 30.80
N ARG A 46 9.97 -11.48 29.52
CA ARG A 46 8.62 -11.75 28.99
C ARG A 46 8.41 -13.20 28.57
N GLY A 47 9.33 -14.09 28.93
CA GLY A 47 9.18 -15.54 28.79
C GLY A 47 9.60 -16.10 27.43
N LEU A 48 10.28 -15.31 26.58
CA LEU A 48 10.85 -15.84 25.35
C LEU A 48 12.16 -16.56 25.64
N ASP A 49 12.33 -17.74 25.05
CA ASP A 49 13.56 -18.52 25.11
C ASP A 49 14.64 -17.91 24.20
N VAL A 50 15.21 -16.79 24.63
CA VAL A 50 16.30 -16.09 23.95
C VAL A 50 17.59 -16.17 24.75
N PRO A 51 18.77 -16.18 24.10
CA PRO A 51 20.03 -16.07 24.80
C PRO A 51 20.11 -14.76 25.58
N THR A 52 20.77 -14.80 26.74
CA THR A 52 21.06 -13.60 27.54
C THR A 52 22.15 -12.72 26.92
N GLU A 53 22.95 -13.29 26.02
CA GLU A 53 24.05 -12.60 25.34
C GLU A 53 23.67 -12.26 23.89
N ALA A 54 24.05 -11.06 23.43
CA ALA A 54 23.84 -10.62 22.06
C ALA A 54 24.95 -11.08 21.08
N ALA A 55 25.92 -11.87 21.55
CA ALA A 55 27.05 -12.30 20.73
C ALA A 55 26.56 -13.14 19.53
N GLY A 56 26.92 -12.71 18.32
CA GLY A 56 26.49 -13.37 17.08
C GLY A 56 25.04 -13.11 16.67
N ALA A 57 24.32 -12.21 17.36
CA ALA A 57 23.03 -11.74 16.89
C ALA A 57 23.19 -10.88 15.64
N VAL A 58 22.21 -10.94 14.74
CA VAL A 58 22.11 -10.08 13.55
C VAL A 58 20.73 -9.45 13.48
N VAL A 59 20.71 -8.16 13.14
CA VAL A 59 19.50 -7.35 12.99
C VAL A 59 19.19 -7.18 11.52
N LEU A 60 17.97 -7.52 11.13
CA LEU A 60 17.44 -7.34 9.79
C LEU A 60 16.18 -6.47 9.88
N THR A 61 16.04 -5.48 9.01
CA THR A 61 14.85 -4.61 8.94
C THR A 61 14.45 -4.46 7.49
N GLU A 62 13.16 -4.60 7.19
CA GLU A 62 12.60 -4.43 5.83
C GLU A 62 13.29 -5.32 4.78
N VAL A 63 13.64 -6.54 5.18
CA VAL A 63 14.41 -7.48 4.36
C VAL A 63 13.51 -8.30 3.44
N ALA A 64 13.83 -8.32 2.15
CA ALA A 64 13.13 -9.09 1.14
C ALA A 64 13.84 -10.42 0.82
N LEU A 65 14.11 -11.26 1.83
CA LEU A 65 14.97 -12.45 1.71
C LEU A 65 14.58 -13.38 0.55
N ILE A 66 13.28 -13.61 0.35
CA ILE A 66 12.78 -14.49 -0.73
C ILE A 66 13.10 -13.90 -2.10
N ARG A 67 12.92 -12.58 -2.26
CA ARG A 67 13.25 -11.84 -3.50
C ARG A 67 14.75 -11.90 -3.77
N ASP A 68 15.56 -11.68 -2.74
CA ASP A 68 17.02 -11.67 -2.88
C ASP A 68 17.57 -13.09 -3.17
N ALA A 69 17.01 -14.11 -2.52
CA ALA A 69 17.31 -15.49 -2.82
C ALA A 69 16.89 -15.86 -4.25
N TYR A 70 15.67 -15.48 -4.67
CA TYR A 70 15.19 -15.70 -6.03
C TYR A 70 16.09 -15.06 -7.09
N GLU A 71 16.57 -13.84 -6.86
CA GLU A 71 17.51 -13.18 -7.78
C GLU A 71 18.77 -14.03 -7.97
N SER A 72 19.33 -14.57 -6.87
CA SER A 72 20.49 -15.46 -6.94
C SER A 72 20.21 -16.80 -7.62
N TRP A 73 18.94 -17.22 -7.72
CA TRP A 73 18.55 -18.46 -8.38
C TRP A 73 18.43 -18.32 -9.90
N LYS A 74 18.24 -17.10 -10.42
CA LYS A 74 18.02 -16.86 -11.86
C LYS A 74 19.13 -17.40 -12.75
N ASP A 75 20.37 -17.38 -12.27
CA ASP A 75 21.55 -17.87 -13.00
C ASP A 75 21.85 -19.36 -12.76
N SER A 76 20.98 -20.07 -12.03
CA SER A 76 21.18 -21.48 -11.68
C SER A 76 19.91 -22.32 -11.89
N ASP A 77 19.39 -22.94 -10.84
CA ASP A 77 18.25 -23.86 -10.87
C ASP A 77 16.98 -23.20 -10.33
N VAL A 78 16.56 -22.11 -10.98
CA VAL A 78 15.37 -21.36 -10.57
C VAL A 78 14.12 -22.24 -10.56
N SER A 79 13.99 -23.21 -11.47
CA SER A 79 12.79 -24.04 -11.56
C SER A 79 12.66 -24.99 -10.38
N SER A 80 13.72 -25.73 -10.01
CA SER A 80 13.64 -26.63 -8.85
C SER A 80 13.48 -25.85 -7.55
N ARG A 81 14.19 -24.73 -7.38
CA ARG A 81 14.08 -23.90 -6.17
C ARG A 81 12.69 -23.28 -6.02
N MET A 82 12.09 -22.86 -7.12
CA MET A 82 10.72 -22.36 -7.12
C MET A 82 9.69 -23.48 -6.90
N ASP A 83 9.91 -24.70 -7.39
CA ASP A 83 9.06 -25.85 -7.06
C ASP A 83 9.06 -26.12 -5.55
N ASP A 84 10.23 -26.11 -4.92
CA ASP A 84 10.36 -26.27 -3.46
C ASP A 84 9.63 -25.14 -2.71
N LEU A 85 9.82 -23.88 -3.14
CA LEU A 85 9.18 -22.72 -2.52
C LEU A 85 7.65 -22.78 -2.65
N VAL A 86 7.13 -23.10 -3.84
CA VAL A 86 5.70 -23.26 -4.09
C VAL A 86 5.14 -24.40 -3.23
N GLY A 87 5.87 -25.51 -3.12
CA GLY A 87 5.49 -26.62 -2.24
C GLY A 87 5.40 -26.23 -0.77
N LEU A 88 6.35 -25.43 -0.29
CA LEU A 88 6.33 -24.89 1.08
C LEU A 88 5.14 -23.93 1.29
N VAL A 89 4.86 -23.04 0.34
CA VAL A 89 3.72 -22.11 0.38
C VAL A 89 2.38 -22.86 0.32
N ALA A 90 2.32 -23.96 -0.42
CA ALA A 90 1.12 -24.77 -0.54
C ALA A 90 0.77 -25.51 0.75
N GLU A 91 1.71 -25.76 1.65
CA GLU A 91 1.49 -26.46 2.94
C GLU A 91 0.72 -27.78 2.79
N GLY A 92 1.05 -28.56 1.74
CA GLY A 92 0.41 -29.84 1.44
C GLY A 92 -0.91 -29.75 0.67
N ARG A 93 -1.40 -28.53 0.35
CA ARG A 93 -2.53 -28.35 -0.57
C ARG A 93 -2.16 -28.85 -1.97
N PRO A 94 -3.10 -29.44 -2.74
CA PRO A 94 -2.88 -29.69 -4.14
C PRO A 94 -2.55 -28.38 -4.86
N HIS A 95 -1.52 -28.41 -5.69
CA HIS A 95 -1.02 -27.23 -6.38
C HIS A 95 -0.26 -27.66 -7.63
N THR A 96 -0.15 -26.74 -8.57
CA THR A 96 0.69 -26.90 -9.75
C THR A 96 2.06 -26.33 -9.45
N ARG A 97 3.09 -27.11 -9.72
CA ARG A 97 4.48 -26.70 -9.50
C ARG A 97 4.87 -25.56 -10.44
N TRP A 98 5.89 -24.79 -10.05
CA TRP A 98 6.43 -23.71 -10.89
C TRP A 98 6.88 -24.25 -12.26
N SER A 99 7.58 -25.38 -12.25
CA SER A 99 8.05 -26.09 -13.45
C SER A 99 6.91 -26.61 -14.33
N GLN A 100 5.67 -26.66 -13.85
CA GLN A 100 4.50 -27.11 -14.62
C GLN A 100 3.67 -25.95 -15.18
N LEU A 101 3.98 -24.71 -14.83
CA LEU A 101 3.32 -23.54 -15.40
C LEU A 101 3.65 -23.37 -16.89
N ALA A 102 2.79 -22.65 -17.61
CA ALA A 102 3.04 -22.26 -18.99
C ALA A 102 4.36 -21.49 -19.09
N PRO A 103 5.13 -21.64 -20.20
CA PRO A 103 6.42 -20.98 -20.37
C PRO A 103 6.40 -19.48 -20.06
N VAL A 104 5.36 -18.76 -20.51
CA VAL A 104 5.21 -17.33 -20.25
C VAL A 104 5.11 -17.00 -18.76
N LEU A 105 4.56 -17.89 -17.92
CA LEU A 105 4.37 -17.67 -16.48
C LEU A 105 5.58 -18.10 -15.64
N ARG A 106 6.35 -19.11 -16.08
CA ARG A 106 7.53 -19.62 -15.34
C ARG A 106 8.88 -19.04 -15.77
N ASP A 107 8.95 -18.37 -16.93
CA ASP A 107 10.18 -17.74 -17.40
C ASP A 107 10.48 -16.48 -16.56
N PRO A 108 11.60 -16.46 -15.79
CA PRO A 108 11.99 -15.31 -14.97
C PRO A 108 12.18 -14.01 -15.75
N ARG A 109 12.42 -14.09 -17.07
CA ARG A 109 12.58 -12.91 -17.93
C ARG A 109 11.24 -12.30 -18.34
N GLN A 110 10.16 -13.05 -18.20
CA GLN A 110 8.83 -12.64 -18.64
C GLN A 110 7.89 -12.38 -17.46
N THR A 111 8.04 -13.13 -16.37
CA THR A 111 7.09 -13.08 -15.26
C THR A 111 7.82 -13.19 -13.94
N HIS A 112 7.74 -12.15 -13.13
CA HIS A 112 8.19 -12.22 -11.75
C HIS A 112 7.24 -13.15 -10.96
N PRO A 113 7.72 -13.96 -9.98
CA PRO A 113 6.86 -14.86 -9.21
C PRO A 113 5.64 -14.18 -8.57
N ALA A 114 5.81 -12.93 -8.13
CA ALA A 114 4.72 -12.12 -7.58
C ALA A 114 3.60 -11.76 -8.59
N GLN A 115 3.84 -11.94 -9.88
CA GLN A 115 2.92 -11.58 -10.96
C GLN A 115 2.21 -12.80 -11.57
N VAL A 116 2.55 -14.03 -11.16
CA VAL A 116 1.99 -15.24 -11.80
C VAL A 116 0.47 -15.25 -11.75
N ARG A 117 -0.14 -14.92 -10.60
CA ARG A 117 -1.60 -14.89 -10.44
C ARG A 117 -2.25 -13.87 -11.39
N SER A 118 -1.85 -12.61 -11.29
CA SER A 118 -2.44 -11.53 -12.09
C SER A 118 -2.23 -11.75 -13.59
N LYS A 119 -1.05 -12.22 -13.99
CA LYS A 119 -0.73 -12.48 -15.39
C LYS A 119 -1.49 -13.70 -15.95
N ALA A 120 -1.65 -14.75 -15.16
CA ALA A 120 -2.46 -15.91 -15.55
C ALA A 120 -3.93 -15.54 -15.73
N ASP A 121 -4.50 -14.73 -14.83
CA ASP A 121 -5.86 -14.19 -14.95
C ASP A 121 -6.01 -13.34 -16.22
N ARG A 122 -5.10 -12.38 -16.42
CA ARG A 122 -5.10 -11.48 -17.59
C ARG A 122 -5.01 -12.25 -18.91
N LEU A 123 -4.21 -13.30 -18.97
CA LEU A 123 -4.01 -14.11 -20.17
C LEU A 123 -5.01 -15.28 -20.30
N SER A 124 -5.94 -15.44 -19.35
CA SER A 124 -6.84 -16.60 -19.28
C SER A 124 -6.09 -17.93 -19.42
N ILE A 125 -4.95 -18.04 -18.73
CA ILE A 125 -4.15 -19.27 -18.65
C ILE A 125 -4.56 -19.99 -17.38
N GLY A 126 -5.30 -21.07 -17.55
CA GLY A 126 -5.73 -21.91 -16.44
C GLY A 126 -4.56 -22.72 -15.95
N VAL A 127 -4.51 -22.95 -14.66
CA VAL A 127 -3.50 -23.79 -14.03
C VAL A 127 -4.27 -24.82 -13.23
N GLY A 128 -4.30 -26.05 -13.73
CA GLY A 128 -4.91 -27.20 -13.07
C GLY A 128 -3.85 -28.16 -12.54
N PRO A 129 -4.24 -29.20 -11.78
CA PRO A 129 -3.30 -30.12 -11.13
C PRO A 129 -2.38 -30.88 -12.11
N GLU A 130 -2.73 -30.97 -13.39
CA GLU A 130 -1.89 -31.58 -14.44
C GLU A 130 -1.06 -30.58 -15.27
N GLY A 131 -1.13 -29.28 -14.94
CA GLY A 131 -0.41 -28.22 -15.64
C GLY A 131 -1.33 -27.14 -16.20
N THR A 132 -0.82 -26.34 -17.15
CA THR A 132 -1.58 -25.24 -17.75
C THR A 132 -2.60 -25.68 -18.78
N LEU A 133 -3.81 -25.13 -18.67
CA LEU A 133 -4.95 -25.29 -19.58
C LEU A 133 -5.25 -23.92 -20.23
N PRO A 134 -4.91 -23.71 -21.51
CA PRO A 134 -5.23 -22.46 -22.20
C PRO A 134 -6.75 -22.23 -22.25
N GLY A 135 -7.20 -21.00 -21.98
CA GLY A 135 -8.61 -20.61 -22.11
C GLY A 135 -9.49 -20.96 -20.91
N SER A 136 -8.91 -21.32 -19.76
CA SER A 136 -9.62 -21.48 -18.48
C SER A 136 -9.01 -20.58 -17.39
N PRO A 137 -9.74 -20.23 -16.33
CA PRO A 137 -9.16 -19.51 -15.19
C PRO A 137 -8.27 -20.44 -14.35
N LEU A 138 -7.39 -19.83 -13.54
CA LEU A 138 -6.74 -20.50 -12.41
C LEU A 138 -7.79 -21.20 -11.55
N ASP A 139 -7.57 -22.48 -11.21
CA ASP A 139 -8.43 -23.11 -10.22
C ASP A 139 -8.30 -22.40 -8.85
N VAL A 140 -9.31 -22.55 -8.00
CA VAL A 140 -9.38 -21.85 -6.70
C VAL A 140 -8.16 -22.16 -5.82
N GLN A 141 -7.61 -23.37 -5.89
CA GLN A 141 -6.48 -23.80 -5.08
C GLN A 141 -5.19 -23.14 -5.57
N ASN A 142 -4.92 -23.19 -6.87
CA ASN A 142 -3.78 -22.53 -7.48
C ASN A 142 -3.87 -21.00 -7.35
N ARG A 143 -5.06 -20.40 -7.47
CA ARG A 143 -5.28 -18.97 -7.19
C ARG A 143 -4.86 -18.61 -5.77
N THR A 144 -5.19 -19.47 -4.80
CA THR A 144 -4.81 -19.30 -3.39
C THR A 144 -3.30 -19.45 -3.20
N VAL A 145 -2.68 -20.47 -3.78
CA VAL A 145 -1.24 -20.75 -3.64
C VAL A 145 -0.42 -19.63 -4.29
N TYR A 146 -0.71 -19.27 -5.54
CA TYR A 146 0.02 -18.21 -6.24
C TYR A 146 -0.31 -16.80 -5.72
N GLY A 147 -1.50 -16.59 -5.15
CA GLY A 147 -1.81 -15.38 -4.38
C GLY A 147 -1.00 -15.29 -3.08
N THR A 148 -0.82 -16.42 -2.39
CA THR A 148 0.03 -16.48 -1.20
C THR A 148 1.50 -16.28 -1.58
N LEU A 149 1.96 -16.88 -2.69
CA LEU A 149 3.30 -16.71 -3.24
C LEU A 149 3.57 -15.23 -3.56
N GLN A 150 2.62 -14.55 -4.22
CA GLN A 150 2.68 -13.11 -4.43
C GLN A 150 2.79 -12.34 -3.11
N GLY A 151 1.98 -12.70 -2.11
CA GLY A 151 2.04 -12.11 -0.78
C GLY A 151 3.42 -12.24 -0.13
N VAL A 152 4.07 -13.40 -0.18
CA VAL A 152 5.38 -13.61 0.46
C VAL A 152 6.55 -12.99 -0.30
N PHE A 153 6.46 -12.82 -1.62
CA PHE A 153 7.46 -12.07 -2.40
C PHE A 153 7.39 -10.57 -2.17
N ASN A 154 6.19 -10.05 -1.87
CA ASN A 154 5.97 -8.64 -1.57
C ASN A 154 6.18 -8.32 -0.08
N ALA A 155 6.02 -9.31 0.80
CA ALA A 155 6.15 -9.14 2.24
C ALA A 155 7.61 -8.85 2.64
N LYS A 156 7.76 -7.88 3.53
CA LYS A 156 9.01 -7.54 4.22
C LYS A 156 8.65 -7.47 5.70
N PRO A 157 9.32 -8.22 6.59
CA PRO A 157 9.09 -8.06 8.00
C PRO A 157 9.73 -6.73 8.45
N ASP A 158 9.03 -6.02 9.34
CA ASP A 158 9.52 -4.74 9.84
C ASP A 158 10.86 -4.90 10.58
N LEU A 159 11.00 -6.00 11.34
CA LEU A 159 12.21 -6.37 12.06
C LEU A 159 12.34 -7.90 12.14
N ALA A 160 13.55 -8.41 11.96
CA ALA A 160 13.91 -9.78 12.31
C ALA A 160 15.24 -9.81 13.08
N LEU A 161 15.30 -10.67 14.10
CA LEU A 161 16.48 -10.96 14.89
C LEU A 161 16.95 -12.37 14.57
N VAL A 162 18.13 -12.47 13.95
CA VAL A 162 18.81 -13.74 13.71
C VAL A 162 19.75 -13.99 14.88
N LEU A 163 19.39 -14.92 15.75
CA LEU A 163 20.19 -15.30 16.92
C LEU A 163 20.87 -16.65 16.64
N PRO A 164 22.01 -16.97 17.29
CA PRO A 164 22.71 -18.23 17.05
C PRO A 164 21.83 -19.48 17.16
N SER A 165 20.83 -19.45 18.05
CA SER A 165 19.94 -20.58 18.33
C SER A 165 18.54 -20.46 17.73
N ARG A 166 18.13 -19.30 17.18
CA ARG A 166 16.75 -19.10 16.70
C ARG A 166 16.57 -17.88 15.81
N LEU A 167 15.48 -17.88 15.05
CA LEU A 167 14.98 -16.71 14.30
C LEU A 167 13.76 -16.12 15.03
N ILE A 168 13.75 -14.80 15.23
CA ILE A 168 12.59 -14.06 15.73
C ILE A 168 12.19 -13.04 14.67
N VAL A 169 10.94 -13.07 14.23
CA VAL A 169 10.40 -12.10 13.27
C VAL A 169 9.35 -11.25 13.98
N PHE A 170 9.45 -9.94 13.88
CA PHE A 170 8.52 -9.00 14.48
C PHE A 170 7.60 -8.41 13.42
N GLU A 171 6.31 -8.42 13.72
CA GLU A 171 5.34 -7.52 13.11
C GLU A 171 5.32 -6.23 13.95
N ALA A 172 5.61 -5.08 13.35
CA ALA A 172 5.65 -3.81 14.04
C ALA A 172 4.43 -2.95 13.71
N LYS A 173 3.71 -2.50 14.72
CA LYS A 173 2.59 -1.56 14.57
C LYS A 173 2.83 -0.30 15.38
N LEU A 174 2.64 0.84 14.73
CA LEU A 174 2.60 2.15 15.37
C LEU A 174 1.16 2.40 15.83
N THR A 175 0.38 3.11 15.03
CA THR A 175 -0.99 3.52 15.37
C THR A 175 -2.06 2.52 14.92
N GLU A 176 -1.69 1.48 14.19
CA GLU A 176 -2.64 0.47 13.69
C GLU A 176 -2.87 -0.65 14.72
N ALA A 177 -4.01 -1.33 14.61
CA ALA A 177 -4.21 -2.57 15.34
C ALA A 177 -3.45 -3.70 14.64
N PHE A 178 -3.03 -4.71 15.41
CA PHE A 178 -2.54 -5.94 14.81
C PHE A 178 -3.68 -6.66 14.10
N ASP A 179 -3.49 -6.90 12.81
CA ASP A 179 -4.39 -7.73 12.02
C ASP A 179 -3.91 -9.19 12.07
N ASN A 180 -4.86 -10.12 12.27
CA ASN A 180 -4.56 -11.54 12.34
C ASN A 180 -4.10 -12.09 10.99
N GLU A 181 -4.64 -11.59 9.88
CA GLU A 181 -4.25 -12.05 8.55
C GLU A 181 -2.81 -11.65 8.22
N GLN A 182 -2.45 -10.37 8.50
CA GLN A 182 -1.06 -9.92 8.46
C GLN A 182 -0.14 -10.77 9.34
N PHE A 183 -0.57 -11.08 10.56
CA PHE A 183 0.24 -11.89 11.49
C PHE A 183 0.44 -13.34 11.00
N GLU A 184 -0.58 -13.97 10.43
CA GLU A 184 -0.44 -15.29 9.80
C GLU A 184 0.49 -15.27 8.59
N ARG A 185 0.45 -14.20 7.79
CA ARG A 185 1.38 -14.00 6.68
C ARG A 185 2.82 -13.86 7.18
N THR A 186 3.05 -13.12 8.27
CA THR A 186 4.38 -12.98 8.90
C THR A 186 4.86 -14.32 9.48
N ARG A 187 3.96 -15.13 10.04
CA ARG A 187 4.25 -16.53 10.46
C ARG A 187 4.65 -17.41 9.30
N LEU A 188 3.94 -17.36 8.19
CA LEU A 188 4.30 -18.09 6.98
C LEU A 188 5.69 -17.66 6.49
N LEU A 189 5.93 -16.34 6.38
CA LEU A 189 7.22 -15.79 5.96
C LEU A 189 8.36 -16.28 6.84
N ALA A 190 8.19 -16.24 8.17
CA ALA A 190 9.19 -16.70 9.12
C ALA A 190 9.48 -18.21 8.99
N ARG A 191 8.45 -19.04 8.76
CA ARG A 191 8.61 -20.48 8.47
C ARG A 191 9.39 -20.72 7.18
N LEU A 192 9.09 -19.95 6.13
CA LEU A 192 9.81 -20.04 4.85
C LEU A 192 11.29 -19.68 5.04
N TRP A 193 11.59 -18.60 5.77
CA TRP A 193 12.97 -18.19 6.06
C TRP A 193 13.74 -19.24 6.86
N ALA A 194 13.09 -19.93 7.79
CA ALA A 194 13.67 -21.03 8.56
C ALA A 194 13.76 -22.35 7.79
N SER A 195 13.15 -22.47 6.61
CA SER A 195 13.11 -23.71 5.85
C SER A 195 14.51 -24.13 5.34
N PRO A 196 14.72 -25.41 5.01
CA PRO A 196 15.95 -25.90 4.36
C PRO A 196 16.33 -25.14 3.08
N LEU A 197 15.36 -24.48 2.44
CA LEU A 197 15.58 -23.70 1.22
C LEU A 197 16.30 -22.36 1.50
N LEU A 198 15.99 -21.71 2.63
CA LEU A 198 16.36 -20.30 2.87
C LEU A 198 17.22 -20.06 4.11
N HIS A 199 17.20 -20.95 5.11
CA HIS A 199 17.90 -20.74 6.38
C HIS A 199 19.41 -20.49 6.23
N GLY A 200 20.04 -21.05 5.20
CA GLY A 200 21.45 -20.82 4.90
C GLY A 200 21.77 -19.37 4.52
N TYR A 201 20.83 -18.63 3.93
CA TYR A 201 20.99 -17.19 3.62
C TYR A 201 21.06 -16.34 4.88
N LEU A 202 20.53 -16.85 5.99
CA LEU A 202 20.58 -16.23 7.31
C LEU A 202 21.78 -16.74 8.14
N GLY A 203 22.66 -17.54 7.55
CA GLY A 203 23.86 -18.06 8.23
C GLY A 203 23.61 -19.27 9.13
N PHE A 204 22.43 -19.87 9.12
CA PHE A 204 22.16 -21.11 9.85
C PHE A 204 22.66 -22.34 9.11
N SER A 205 23.23 -23.30 9.83
CA SER A 205 23.65 -24.61 9.29
C SER A 205 22.52 -25.65 9.23
N SER A 206 21.46 -25.45 10.01
CA SER A 206 20.28 -26.32 10.10
C SER A 206 19.04 -25.46 10.30
N GLN A 207 17.84 -26.01 10.09
CA GLN A 207 16.59 -25.27 10.29
C GLN A 207 16.50 -24.75 11.74
N PRO A 208 16.44 -23.42 11.97
CA PRO A 208 16.36 -22.87 13.31
C PRO A 208 14.92 -22.95 13.85
N PRO A 209 14.73 -23.02 15.19
CA PRO A 209 13.49 -22.62 15.82
C PRO A 209 13.09 -21.20 15.40
N VAL A 210 11.79 -20.99 15.16
CA VAL A 210 11.25 -19.70 14.74
C VAL A 210 10.12 -19.24 15.65
N SER A 211 10.09 -17.95 15.98
CA SER A 211 8.95 -17.30 16.61
C SER A 211 8.58 -16.01 15.89
N VAL A 212 7.28 -15.70 15.91
CA VAL A 212 6.75 -14.42 15.40
C VAL A 212 6.16 -13.65 16.56
N GLU A 213 6.65 -12.44 16.74
CA GLU A 213 6.41 -11.61 17.90
C GLU A 213 5.84 -10.25 17.49
N LYS A 214 5.25 -9.55 18.44
CA LYS A 214 4.63 -8.25 18.21
C LYS A 214 5.52 -7.13 18.76
N LEU A 215 5.82 -6.13 17.93
CA LEU A 215 6.39 -4.86 18.34
C LEU A 215 5.31 -3.77 18.27
N GLY A 216 4.90 -3.21 19.40
CA GLY A 216 3.75 -2.30 19.40
C GLY A 216 3.63 -1.42 20.63
N ASP A 217 2.42 -0.91 20.84
CA ASP A 217 2.08 -0.11 22.01
C ASP A 217 1.85 -0.98 23.26
N GLU A 218 2.00 -0.41 24.44
CA GLU A 218 1.69 -1.13 25.68
C GLU A 218 0.18 -1.48 25.72
N GLY A 219 -0.19 -2.70 26.12
CA GLY A 219 -1.59 -3.14 26.16
C GLY A 219 -2.13 -3.72 24.84
N THR A 220 -1.37 -3.70 23.74
CA THR A 220 -1.75 -4.42 22.50
C THR A 220 -1.35 -5.91 22.52
N GLY A 221 -0.87 -6.41 23.66
CA GLY A 221 -0.24 -7.72 23.78
C GLY A 221 1.10 -7.82 23.05
N ALA A 222 1.80 -6.69 22.88
CA ALA A 222 3.12 -6.66 22.24
C ALA A 222 4.20 -7.27 23.15
N THR A 223 5.02 -8.14 22.58
CA THR A 223 6.16 -8.78 23.26
C THR A 223 7.30 -7.80 23.47
N LEU A 224 7.46 -6.83 22.57
CA LEU A 224 8.39 -5.70 22.70
C LEU A 224 7.59 -4.41 22.46
N THR A 225 7.81 -3.36 23.25
CA THR A 225 7.07 -2.10 23.07
C THR A 225 7.95 -0.97 22.58
N TRP A 226 7.36 0.03 21.92
CA TRP A 226 8.05 1.28 21.59
C TRP A 226 8.56 2.02 22.84
N GLN A 227 7.88 1.85 23.98
CA GLN A 227 8.32 2.37 25.28
C GLN A 227 9.61 1.70 25.78
N ASP A 228 9.73 0.39 25.59
CA ASP A 228 10.94 -0.36 25.92
C ASP A 228 12.13 0.14 25.07
N LEU A 229 11.90 0.31 23.78
CA LEU A 229 12.92 0.81 22.85
C LEU A 229 13.35 2.25 23.18
N LEU A 230 12.41 3.13 23.53
CA LEU A 230 12.73 4.50 23.96
C LEU A 230 13.57 4.52 25.24
N ARG A 231 13.23 3.66 26.22
CA ARG A 231 13.99 3.53 27.47
C ARG A 231 15.42 3.05 27.20
N ILE A 232 15.59 2.03 26.37
CA ILE A 232 16.91 1.53 25.95
C ILE A 232 17.69 2.61 25.18
N ALA A 233 17.01 3.37 24.31
CA ALA A 233 17.64 4.48 23.60
C ALA A 233 18.09 5.61 24.53
N ALA A 234 17.32 5.90 25.60
CA ALA A 234 17.65 6.94 26.59
C ALA A 234 18.95 6.63 27.37
N GLU A 235 19.26 5.35 27.59
CA GLU A 235 20.49 4.91 28.24
C GLU A 235 21.73 5.12 27.37
N ARG A 236 21.55 5.17 26.05
CA ARG A 236 22.65 5.16 25.07
C ARG A 236 22.86 6.51 24.37
N TYR A 237 21.79 7.24 24.12
CA TYR A 237 21.81 8.44 23.33
C TYR A 237 21.37 9.67 24.14
N PRO A 238 22.01 10.83 23.92
CA PRO A 238 21.54 12.07 24.51
C PRO A 238 20.16 12.46 23.96
N PRO A 239 19.38 13.30 24.67
CA PRO A 239 18.01 13.66 24.26
C PRO A 239 17.88 14.37 22.90
N ASN A 240 18.98 14.85 22.33
CA ASN A 240 19.04 15.51 21.02
C ASN A 240 19.48 14.57 19.88
N ASP A 241 19.78 13.30 20.15
CA ASP A 241 20.09 12.33 19.08
C ASP A 241 18.83 12.00 18.26
N ARG A 242 18.99 11.91 16.93
CA ARG A 242 17.90 11.61 15.99
C ARG A 242 17.15 10.32 16.30
N THR A 243 17.82 9.26 16.75
CA THR A 243 17.19 7.97 17.09
C THR A 243 16.35 8.10 18.35
N TYR A 244 16.86 8.81 19.36
CA TYR A 244 16.08 9.11 20.56
C TYR A 244 14.85 9.95 20.23
N ILE A 245 15.01 11.03 19.44
CA ILE A 245 13.91 11.90 19.01
C ILE A 245 12.86 11.09 18.26
N ALA A 246 13.26 10.26 17.30
CA ALA A 246 12.33 9.46 16.51
C ALA A 246 11.51 8.49 17.38
N LEU A 247 12.16 7.73 18.27
CA LEU A 247 11.47 6.81 19.18
C LEU A 247 10.56 7.55 20.18
N ARG A 248 10.98 8.74 20.65
CA ARG A 248 10.15 9.59 21.50
C ARG A 248 8.91 10.05 20.75
N THR A 249 9.06 10.53 19.51
CA THR A 249 7.93 10.94 18.66
C THR A 249 6.94 9.80 18.46
N VAL A 250 7.42 8.58 18.21
CA VAL A 250 6.56 7.39 18.12
C VAL A 250 5.76 7.19 19.41
N VAL A 251 6.42 7.19 20.57
CA VAL A 251 5.76 7.06 21.88
C VAL A 251 4.74 8.18 22.13
N ASP A 252 5.09 9.42 21.80
CA ASP A 252 4.21 10.58 21.98
C ASP A 252 2.94 10.46 21.10
N LEU A 253 3.09 9.96 19.85
CA LEU A 253 1.96 9.69 18.96
C LEU A 253 1.01 8.62 19.53
N LEU A 254 1.56 7.54 20.10
CA LEU A 254 0.78 6.48 20.74
C LEU A 254 0.03 7.00 21.97
N ALA A 255 0.72 7.80 22.80
CA ALA A 255 0.13 8.42 23.97
C ALA A 255 -1.00 9.41 23.61
N ALA A 256 -0.83 10.17 22.52
CA ALA A 256 -1.87 11.08 22.03
C ALA A 256 -3.16 10.34 21.63
N ARG A 257 -3.04 9.16 21.01
CA ARG A 257 -4.20 8.32 20.62
C ARG A 257 -4.99 7.80 21.82
N ARG A 258 -4.31 7.50 22.94
CA ARG A 258 -4.96 7.00 24.17
C ARG A 258 -5.75 8.06 24.90
N ARG A 259 -5.46 9.35 24.67
CA ARG A 259 -6.25 10.42 25.27
C ARG A 259 -7.62 10.42 24.58
N PRO A 260 -8.72 10.10 25.28
CA PRO A 260 -10.03 10.41 24.73
C PRO A 260 -10.02 11.90 24.43
N THR A 261 -10.41 12.29 23.22
CA THR A 261 -10.70 13.68 22.86
C THR A 261 -11.85 14.18 23.72
N ARG A 262 -11.58 14.47 24.99
CA ARG A 262 -12.42 15.34 25.80
C ARG A 262 -12.17 16.74 25.26
N LEU A 263 -13.14 17.24 24.51
CA LEU A 263 -13.25 18.67 24.25
C LEU A 263 -13.10 19.39 25.60
N PRO A 264 -12.30 20.47 25.68
CA PRO A 264 -12.23 21.27 26.90
C PRO A 264 -13.64 21.69 27.28
N ALA A 265 -14.07 21.33 28.49
CA ALA A 265 -15.32 21.85 29.04
C ALA A 265 -15.16 23.38 29.15
N GLY A 266 -15.68 24.11 28.17
CA GLY A 266 -15.59 25.57 28.10
C GLY A 266 -14.97 26.17 26.82
N SER A 267 -14.59 25.39 25.80
CA SER A 267 -14.23 25.99 24.51
C SER A 267 -15.46 26.56 23.82
N VAL A 268 -15.69 27.86 24.00
CA VAL A 268 -16.63 28.66 23.21
C VAL A 268 -16.31 28.42 21.73
N ARG A 269 -17.27 27.88 20.98
CA ARG A 269 -17.17 27.74 19.53
C ARG A 269 -16.73 29.09 18.96
N PRO A 270 -15.65 29.16 18.15
CA PRO A 270 -15.47 30.33 17.30
C PRO A 270 -16.73 30.43 16.45
N SER A 271 -17.36 31.61 16.46
CA SER A 271 -18.42 31.92 15.51
C SER A 271 -17.92 31.55 14.12
N ALA A 272 -18.61 30.63 13.47
CA ALA A 272 -18.34 30.25 12.08
C ALA A 272 -18.21 31.54 11.27
N GLY A 273 -16.98 31.85 10.85
CA GLY A 273 -16.78 32.77 9.75
C GLY A 273 -17.56 32.20 8.58
N GLU A 274 -18.39 33.03 7.96
CA GLU A 274 -19.29 32.65 6.87
C GLU A 274 -18.58 31.74 5.87
N SER A 275 -18.99 30.47 5.83
CA SER A 275 -18.65 29.57 4.73
C SER A 275 -19.04 30.22 3.41
N PRO A 276 -18.26 30.02 2.33
CA PRO A 276 -18.62 30.51 1.01
C PRO A 276 -20.05 30.06 0.67
N ARG A 277 -20.90 31.03 0.34
CA ARG A 277 -22.31 30.84 0.02
C ARG A 277 -22.45 29.88 -1.17
N GLY A 278 -23.04 28.71 -0.94
CA GLY A 278 -23.50 27.83 -2.03
C GLY A 278 -23.57 26.32 -1.77
N SER A 279 -23.17 25.79 -0.60
CA SER A 279 -23.25 24.34 -0.37
C SER A 279 -24.70 23.90 -0.15
N HIS A 280 -25.31 23.34 -1.19
CA HIS A 280 -26.53 22.54 -1.05
C HIS A 280 -26.17 21.26 -0.27
N GLU A 281 -26.29 21.29 1.06
CA GLU A 281 -26.07 20.11 1.89
C GLU A 281 -27.01 18.99 1.43
N MET A 282 -26.44 17.88 0.98
CA MET A 282 -27.21 16.73 0.56
C MET A 282 -27.67 15.96 1.79
N GLY A 283 -28.96 16.10 2.12
CA GLY A 283 -29.60 15.32 3.17
C GLY A 283 -29.62 13.84 2.82
N ILE A 284 -29.35 12.99 3.82
CA ILE A 284 -29.35 11.54 3.64
C ILE A 284 -30.38 10.91 4.56
N THR A 285 -31.17 9.98 4.03
CA THR A 285 -32.03 9.13 4.84
C THR A 285 -31.48 7.71 4.89
N ARG A 286 -31.56 7.08 6.06
CA ARG A 286 -31.16 5.67 6.25
C ARG A 286 -31.94 4.75 5.32
N ALA A 287 -33.23 5.02 5.12
CA ALA A 287 -34.08 4.25 4.23
C ALA A 287 -33.56 4.25 2.78
N ALA A 288 -33.17 5.42 2.25
CA ALA A 288 -32.63 5.54 0.90
C ALA A 288 -31.29 4.81 0.73
N LEU A 289 -30.39 4.92 1.71
CA LEU A 289 -29.11 4.19 1.67
C LEU A 289 -29.29 2.68 1.74
N LEU A 290 -30.20 2.19 2.59
CA LEU A 290 -30.47 0.76 2.70
C LEU A 290 -31.11 0.20 1.42
N ASP A 291 -31.97 0.96 0.76
CA ASP A 291 -32.54 0.57 -0.54
C ASP A 291 -31.47 0.54 -1.64
N ALA A 292 -30.57 1.53 -1.68
CA ALA A 292 -29.46 1.59 -2.61
C ALA A 292 -28.44 0.45 -2.42
N LYS A 293 -28.25 -0.01 -1.18
CA LYS A 293 -27.17 -0.93 -0.80
C LYS A 293 -27.15 -2.22 -1.62
N ALA A 294 -28.29 -2.85 -1.85
CA ALA A 294 -28.34 -4.10 -2.61
C ALA A 294 -27.86 -3.91 -4.06
N ARG A 295 -28.24 -2.79 -4.70
CA ARG A 295 -27.83 -2.45 -6.07
C ARG A 295 -26.33 -2.14 -6.14
N VAL A 296 -25.82 -1.38 -5.19
CA VAL A 296 -24.39 -1.05 -5.12
C VAL A 296 -23.55 -2.28 -4.82
N ALA A 297 -24.00 -3.15 -3.92
CA ALA A 297 -23.31 -4.42 -3.63
C ALA A 297 -23.24 -5.32 -4.86
N GLU A 298 -24.32 -5.42 -5.66
CA GLU A 298 -24.30 -6.17 -6.92
C GLU A 298 -23.29 -5.59 -7.90
N ARG A 299 -23.32 -4.26 -8.09
CA ARG A 299 -22.39 -3.57 -8.99
C ARG A 299 -20.93 -3.80 -8.61
N LEU A 300 -20.58 -3.55 -7.35
CA LEU A 300 -19.21 -3.67 -6.86
C LEU A 300 -18.71 -5.12 -6.87
N ARG A 301 -19.59 -6.12 -6.74
CA ARG A 301 -19.21 -7.54 -6.90
C ARG A 301 -18.79 -7.92 -8.32
N THR A 302 -19.28 -7.20 -9.32
CA THR A 302 -18.93 -7.42 -10.74
C THR A 302 -17.79 -6.53 -11.22
N ASP A 303 -17.33 -5.59 -10.39
CA ASP A 303 -16.31 -4.64 -10.75
C ASP A 303 -14.93 -5.25 -10.54
N THR A 304 -14.30 -5.66 -11.64
CA THR A 304 -13.01 -6.37 -11.63
C THR A 304 -11.86 -5.53 -11.06
N ALA A 305 -12.02 -4.21 -10.98
CA ALA A 305 -11.05 -3.34 -10.32
C ALA A 305 -11.08 -3.48 -8.79
N PHE A 306 -12.09 -4.13 -8.19
CA PHE A 306 -12.37 -4.14 -6.74
C PHE A 306 -12.45 -5.56 -6.16
N GLU A 307 -11.30 -6.20 -5.89
CA GLU A 307 -11.24 -7.59 -5.43
C GLU A 307 -11.78 -7.82 -3.99
N ASP A 308 -11.89 -6.78 -3.15
CA ASP A 308 -12.16 -6.93 -1.71
C ASP A 308 -13.55 -6.40 -1.25
N GLY A 309 -14.47 -6.16 -2.19
CA GLY A 309 -15.75 -5.45 -2.04
C GLY A 309 -16.76 -5.96 -1.00
N LYS A 310 -16.42 -5.84 0.29
CA LYS A 310 -17.29 -6.12 1.45
C LYS A 310 -18.21 -4.93 1.74
N VAL A 311 -19.13 -4.61 0.83
CA VAL A 311 -20.09 -3.50 0.98
C VAL A 311 -20.88 -3.60 2.29
N GLU A 312 -21.03 -4.81 2.83
CA GLU A 312 -21.63 -5.09 4.14
C GLU A 312 -20.86 -4.42 5.29
N SER A 313 -19.55 -4.21 5.18
CA SER A 313 -18.77 -3.54 6.23
C SER A 313 -19.12 -2.04 6.38
N LEU A 314 -19.78 -1.43 5.38
CA LEU A 314 -20.33 -0.07 5.49
C LEU A 314 -21.43 0.01 6.55
N ASP A 315 -22.10 -1.10 6.89
CA ASP A 315 -23.16 -1.13 7.92
C ASP A 315 -22.65 -0.60 9.26
N ARG A 316 -21.38 -0.92 9.58
CA ARG A 316 -20.72 -0.44 10.80
C ARG A 316 -20.64 1.09 10.86
N TRP A 317 -20.55 1.75 9.72
CA TRP A 317 -20.38 3.21 9.62
C TRP A 317 -21.69 3.94 9.32
N MET A 318 -22.79 3.21 9.11
CA MET A 318 -24.13 3.76 8.94
C MET A 318 -24.86 3.95 10.29
N GLU A 319 -24.25 3.58 11.43
CA GLU A 319 -24.87 3.66 12.76
C GLU A 319 -24.00 4.38 13.81
N PRO A 320 -24.42 5.55 14.33
CA PRO A 320 -25.59 6.34 13.94
C PRO A 320 -25.38 7.04 12.58
N LEU A 321 -26.43 7.14 11.77
CA LEU A 321 -26.34 7.77 10.45
C LEU A 321 -26.08 9.28 10.60
N PRO A 322 -25.00 9.82 10.01
CA PRO A 322 -24.75 11.25 10.05
C PRO A 322 -25.81 12.03 9.25
N PRO A 323 -26.09 13.30 9.62
CA PRO A 323 -27.20 14.06 9.03
C PRO A 323 -26.98 14.46 7.57
N THR A 324 -25.73 14.49 7.11
CA THR A 324 -25.33 14.91 5.76
C THR A 324 -24.26 13.98 5.17
N ALA A 325 -24.10 14.03 3.84
CA ALA A 325 -23.07 13.26 3.14
C ALA A 325 -21.66 13.60 3.60
N GLU A 326 -21.35 14.87 3.74
CA GLU A 326 -20.06 15.35 4.21
C GLU A 326 -19.80 14.91 5.64
N ALA A 327 -20.83 14.90 6.51
CA ALA A 327 -20.71 14.38 7.86
C ALA A 327 -20.41 12.87 7.86
N TRP A 328 -21.04 12.11 6.95
CA TRP A 328 -20.79 10.68 6.83
C TRP A 328 -19.40 10.36 6.30
N VAL A 329 -18.96 11.05 5.25
CA VAL A 329 -17.62 10.87 4.69
C VAL A 329 -16.54 11.30 5.69
N ARG A 330 -16.79 12.35 6.48
CA ARG A 330 -15.90 12.76 7.57
C ARG A 330 -15.82 11.69 8.66
N GLU A 331 -16.91 11.00 8.95
CA GLU A 331 -16.92 9.89 9.90
C GLU A 331 -16.15 8.67 9.37
N LEU A 332 -16.31 8.32 8.08
CA LEU A 332 -15.51 7.29 7.42
C LEU A 332 -14.02 7.61 7.56
N ARG A 333 -13.64 8.86 7.27
CA ARG A 333 -12.26 9.33 7.42
C ARG A 333 -11.76 9.27 8.86
N ARG A 334 -12.56 9.75 9.82
CA ARG A 334 -12.21 9.74 11.25
C ARG A 334 -11.99 8.32 11.77
N CYS A 335 -12.76 7.36 11.25
CA CYS A 335 -12.63 5.94 11.58
C CYS A 335 -11.50 5.23 10.82
N ASN A 336 -10.74 5.96 9.99
CA ASN A 336 -9.74 5.42 9.08
C ASN A 336 -10.31 4.26 8.24
N ALA A 337 -11.51 4.48 7.67
CA ALA A 337 -12.11 3.51 6.77
C ALA A 337 -11.18 3.23 5.58
N GLU A 338 -11.23 1.99 5.10
CA GLU A 338 -10.43 1.57 3.96
C GLU A 338 -10.72 2.43 2.72
N PRO A 339 -9.74 2.68 1.84
CA PRO A 339 -9.92 3.45 0.61
C PRO A 339 -11.18 3.12 -0.20
N TRP A 340 -11.45 1.83 -0.41
CA TRP A 340 -12.61 1.38 -1.19
C TRP A 340 -13.96 1.78 -0.56
N ALA A 341 -14.01 2.03 0.76
CA ALA A 341 -15.22 2.48 1.45
C ALA A 341 -15.70 3.84 0.94
N PHE A 342 -14.78 4.73 0.55
CA PHE A 342 -15.12 6.03 -0.02
C PHE A 342 -15.74 5.90 -1.41
N HIS A 343 -15.24 4.96 -2.21
CA HIS A 343 -15.84 4.61 -3.50
C HIS A 343 -17.25 4.03 -3.35
N ALA A 344 -17.42 3.08 -2.43
CA ALA A 344 -18.73 2.51 -2.16
C ALA A 344 -19.70 3.55 -1.58
N ALA A 345 -19.21 4.47 -0.73
CA ALA A 345 -19.99 5.60 -0.24
C ALA A 345 -20.44 6.52 -1.39
N ALA A 346 -19.56 6.84 -2.35
CA ALA A 346 -19.93 7.64 -3.52
C ALA A 346 -21.06 6.96 -4.32
N TRP A 347 -20.99 5.66 -4.55
CA TRP A 347 -22.07 4.91 -5.21
C TRP A 347 -23.36 4.88 -4.41
N LEU A 348 -23.30 4.61 -3.10
CA LEU A 348 -24.48 4.61 -2.24
C LEU A 348 -25.17 5.96 -2.24
N LEU A 349 -24.39 7.03 -2.12
CA LEU A 349 -24.88 8.40 -2.14
C LEU A 349 -25.53 8.75 -3.48
N ARG A 350 -24.91 8.36 -4.59
CA ARG A 350 -25.46 8.53 -5.95
C ARG A 350 -26.79 7.81 -6.12
N GLU A 351 -26.86 6.55 -5.71
CA GLU A 351 -28.05 5.69 -5.86
C GLU A 351 -29.17 6.02 -4.86
N ALA A 352 -28.84 6.61 -3.71
CA ALA A 352 -29.80 7.07 -2.72
C ALA A 352 -30.34 8.47 -3.01
N ALA A 353 -29.66 9.25 -3.86
CA ALA A 353 -30.11 10.57 -4.25
C ALA A 353 -31.41 10.47 -5.06
N PRO A 354 -32.44 11.28 -4.76
CA PRO A 354 -33.73 11.23 -5.47
C PRO A 354 -33.62 11.67 -6.94
N ALA A 355 -32.60 12.47 -7.25
CA ALA A 355 -32.23 12.87 -8.61
C ALA A 355 -30.74 13.22 -8.63
N PRO A 356 -30.06 13.13 -9.80
CA PRO A 356 -28.70 13.63 -9.95
C PRO A 356 -28.60 15.10 -9.58
N GLY A 357 -27.59 15.46 -8.78
CA GLY A 357 -27.29 16.87 -8.49
C GLY A 357 -26.84 17.63 -9.74
N PRO A 358 -26.92 18.97 -9.73
CA PRO A 358 -26.36 19.79 -10.80
C PRO A 358 -24.83 19.62 -10.88
N THR A 359 -24.26 19.85 -12.06
CA THR A 359 -22.80 19.91 -12.20
C THR A 359 -22.28 21.19 -11.55
N GLU A 360 -21.35 21.06 -10.62
CA GLU A 360 -20.64 22.20 -10.04
C GLU A 360 -19.55 22.67 -11.01
N ILE A 361 -19.51 23.98 -11.27
CA ILE A 361 -18.54 24.59 -12.20
C ILE A 361 -17.63 25.52 -11.40
N VAL A 362 -16.33 25.27 -11.46
CA VAL A 362 -15.28 26.10 -10.85
C VAL A 362 -14.47 26.78 -11.94
N SER A 363 -14.61 28.10 -12.05
CA SER A 363 -13.76 28.92 -12.91
C SER A 363 -12.40 29.13 -12.27
N GLY A 364 -11.39 28.41 -12.76
CA GLY A 364 -10.02 28.42 -12.24
C GLY A 364 -9.66 27.13 -11.48
N ASP A 365 -8.70 27.25 -10.58
CA ASP A 365 -8.19 26.13 -9.79
C ASP A 365 -9.13 25.78 -8.62
N MET A 366 -9.18 24.50 -8.28
CA MET A 366 -9.87 23.97 -7.11
C MET A 366 -8.87 23.23 -6.22
N GLU A 367 -8.89 23.55 -4.93
CA GLU A 367 -8.09 22.84 -3.92
C GLU A 367 -9.03 22.19 -2.90
N VAL A 368 -8.69 20.96 -2.50
CA VAL A 368 -9.32 20.23 -1.39
C VAL A 368 -8.24 19.98 -0.33
N GLY A 369 -8.26 20.79 0.73
CA GLY A 369 -7.20 20.81 1.74
C GLY A 369 -7.13 19.53 2.58
N ARG A 370 -6.01 19.33 3.30
CA ARG A 370 -5.75 18.11 4.08
C ARG A 370 -6.92 17.72 4.98
N ASP A 371 -7.50 18.63 5.74
CA ASP A 371 -8.62 18.32 6.66
C ASP A 371 -10.01 18.50 6.04
N GLU A 372 -10.06 18.84 4.75
CA GLU A 372 -11.31 19.08 4.04
C GLU A 372 -11.96 17.77 3.59
N VAL A 373 -13.29 17.76 3.66
CA VAL A 373 -14.14 16.71 3.10
C VAL A 373 -15.17 17.41 2.23
N ARG A 374 -15.17 17.12 0.94
CA ARG A 374 -16.08 17.70 -0.03
C ARG A 374 -16.83 16.60 -0.78
N VAL A 375 -18.15 16.73 -0.82
CA VAL A 375 -19.04 15.84 -1.59
C VAL A 375 -19.74 16.71 -2.63
N ILE A 376 -19.63 16.35 -3.90
CA ILE A 376 -20.27 17.01 -5.02
C ILE A 376 -21.47 16.15 -5.45
N PRO A 377 -22.72 16.54 -5.16
CA PRO A 377 -23.91 15.69 -5.38
C PRO A 377 -24.19 15.34 -6.85
N GLY A 378 -23.60 16.09 -7.78
CA GLY A 378 -23.69 15.89 -9.23
C GLY A 378 -22.33 15.71 -9.86
N GLY A 379 -22.16 16.27 -11.06
CA GLY A 379 -20.86 16.33 -11.73
C GLY A 379 -19.97 17.45 -11.19
N LEU A 380 -18.69 17.42 -11.55
CA LEU A 380 -17.71 18.47 -11.26
C LEU A 380 -17.03 18.91 -12.55
N ARG A 381 -16.96 20.22 -12.79
CA ARG A 381 -16.17 20.80 -13.87
C ARG A 381 -15.23 21.86 -13.32
N VAL A 382 -13.93 21.66 -13.51
CA VAL A 382 -12.88 22.60 -13.08
C VAL A 382 -12.15 23.12 -14.32
N GLU A 383 -12.18 24.43 -14.53
CA GLU A 383 -11.57 25.05 -15.70
C GLU A 383 -10.04 25.17 -15.60
N GLY A 384 -9.46 25.06 -14.41
CA GLY A 384 -8.02 25.04 -14.15
C GLY A 384 -7.50 23.69 -13.65
N HIS A 385 -6.71 23.72 -12.58
CA HIS A 385 -6.13 22.56 -11.91
C HIS A 385 -6.97 22.12 -10.70
N LEU A 386 -6.98 20.82 -10.41
CA LEU A 386 -7.60 20.24 -9.22
C LEU A 386 -6.51 19.64 -8.32
N SER A 387 -6.28 20.21 -7.14
CA SER A 387 -5.31 19.71 -6.16
C SER A 387 -6.02 19.13 -4.94
N ILE A 388 -5.73 17.88 -4.60
CA ILE A 388 -6.43 17.15 -3.54
C ILE A 388 -5.39 16.58 -2.56
N VAL A 389 -5.55 16.96 -1.30
CA VAL A 389 -4.83 16.38 -0.16
C VAL A 389 -5.83 15.80 0.85
N GLY A 390 -7.08 16.28 0.83
CA GLY A 390 -8.17 15.81 1.67
C GLY A 390 -9.02 14.72 1.04
N THR A 391 -10.33 14.82 1.22
CA THR A 391 -11.30 13.86 0.71
C THR A 391 -12.27 14.52 -0.26
N LEU A 392 -12.35 14.00 -1.48
CA LEU A 392 -13.25 14.47 -2.52
C LEU A 392 -14.11 13.32 -3.06
N LEU A 393 -15.42 13.44 -2.93
CA LEU A 393 -16.38 12.57 -3.59
C LEU A 393 -17.14 13.35 -4.66
N VAL A 394 -17.18 12.84 -5.89
CA VAL A 394 -18.02 13.35 -6.98
C VAL A 394 -19.01 12.26 -7.36
N LEU A 395 -20.31 12.53 -7.21
CA LEU A 395 -21.35 11.51 -7.42
C LEU A 395 -21.71 11.32 -8.90
N GLY A 396 -21.32 12.26 -9.75
CA GLY A 396 -21.43 12.20 -11.21
C GLY A 396 -20.07 12.12 -11.91
N ASP A 397 -20.02 12.67 -13.12
CA ASP A 397 -18.79 12.77 -13.93
C ASP A 397 -17.94 13.97 -13.49
N ALA A 398 -16.63 13.87 -13.70
CA ALA A 398 -15.69 14.95 -13.46
C ALA A 398 -14.94 15.35 -14.74
N GLU A 399 -14.83 16.64 -14.99
CA GLU A 399 -14.06 17.24 -16.09
C GLU A 399 -13.10 18.28 -15.52
N VAL A 400 -11.78 18.10 -15.71
CA VAL A 400 -10.75 19.03 -15.24
C VAL A 400 -9.85 19.38 -16.42
N THR A 401 -9.87 20.62 -16.91
CA THR A 401 -9.11 20.91 -18.16
C THR A 401 -7.60 20.77 -17.97
N GLY A 402 -7.11 21.06 -16.76
CA GLY A 402 -5.71 21.03 -16.39
C GLY A 402 -5.26 19.74 -15.70
N LEU A 403 -4.42 19.92 -14.68
CA LEU A 403 -3.84 18.84 -13.89
C LEU A 403 -4.79 18.46 -12.75
N VAL A 404 -5.10 17.18 -12.64
CA VAL A 404 -5.59 16.57 -11.41
C VAL A 404 -4.37 16.05 -10.65
N ARG A 405 -4.12 16.62 -9.47
CA ARG A 405 -3.09 16.18 -8.55
C ARG A 405 -3.75 15.66 -7.28
N ASP A 406 -3.62 14.38 -7.07
CA ASP A 406 -3.82 13.78 -5.77
C ASP A 406 -2.44 13.61 -5.10
N SER A 407 -2.26 14.21 -3.94
CA SER A 407 -0.99 14.18 -3.22
C SER A 407 -1.23 14.03 -1.73
N ASP A 408 -0.83 12.88 -1.18
CA ASP A 408 -0.69 12.47 0.21
C ASP A 408 -1.31 11.07 0.43
N PRO A 409 -0.67 10.14 1.15
CA PRO A 409 -1.22 8.80 1.38
C PRO A 409 -2.56 8.79 2.15
N ASP A 410 -2.93 9.88 2.81
CA ASP A 410 -4.24 10.05 3.48
C ASP A 410 -5.33 10.63 2.58
N SER A 411 -5.01 11.06 1.37
CA SER A 411 -6.02 11.56 0.44
C SER A 411 -6.98 10.44 0.00
N ARG A 412 -8.23 10.81 -0.25
CA ARG A 412 -9.29 9.87 -0.65
C ARG A 412 -10.14 10.51 -1.74
N VAL A 413 -9.98 10.05 -2.98
CA VAL A 413 -10.72 10.57 -4.13
C VAL A 413 -11.62 9.49 -4.70
N ALA A 414 -12.92 9.78 -4.81
CA ALA A 414 -13.86 8.87 -5.46
C ALA A 414 -14.80 9.64 -6.41
N ILE A 415 -14.73 9.29 -7.69
CA ILE A 415 -15.61 9.79 -8.74
C ILE A 415 -16.50 8.63 -9.14
N ALA A 416 -17.80 8.70 -8.86
CA ALA A 416 -18.72 7.62 -9.20
C ALA A 416 -19.00 7.54 -10.71
N GLY A 417 -18.79 8.63 -11.46
CA GLY A 417 -18.85 8.65 -12.92
C GLY A 417 -17.48 8.49 -13.59
N SER A 418 -17.36 9.05 -14.78
CA SER A 418 -16.12 9.10 -15.55
C SER A 418 -15.28 10.34 -15.22
N LEU A 419 -13.97 10.25 -15.37
CA LEU A 419 -13.04 11.38 -15.23
C LEU A 419 -12.42 11.73 -16.59
N ARG A 420 -12.57 12.99 -17.01
CA ARG A 420 -11.81 13.58 -18.12
C ARG A 420 -10.87 14.63 -17.56
N CYS A 421 -9.58 14.53 -17.85
CA CYS A 421 -8.60 15.51 -17.39
C CYS A 421 -7.52 15.87 -18.42
N GLY A 422 -6.80 16.97 -18.20
CA GLY A 422 -5.58 17.27 -18.95
C GLY A 422 -4.47 16.27 -18.62
N SER A 423 -4.20 16.07 -17.33
CA SER A 423 -3.31 15.04 -16.81
C SER A 423 -3.72 14.62 -15.40
N LEU A 424 -3.38 13.39 -15.00
CA LEU A 424 -3.53 12.87 -13.65
C LEU A 424 -2.17 12.50 -13.06
N VAL A 425 -1.87 12.98 -11.87
CA VAL A 425 -0.74 12.56 -11.05
C VAL A 425 -1.28 12.19 -9.67
N THR A 426 -1.03 10.95 -9.23
CA THR A 426 -1.58 10.41 -7.97
C THR A 426 -0.55 9.56 -7.21
N ASP A 427 -0.49 9.74 -5.90
CA ASP A 427 0.11 8.79 -4.94
C ASP A 427 -0.89 8.28 -3.88
N GLY A 428 -2.11 8.80 -3.93
CA GLY A 428 -3.19 8.53 -3.00
C GLY A 428 -4.15 7.44 -3.46
N ALA A 429 -5.26 7.34 -2.75
CA ALA A 429 -6.34 6.43 -3.10
C ALA A 429 -7.32 7.10 -4.04
N PHE A 430 -7.30 6.69 -5.31
CA PHE A 430 -8.03 7.35 -6.38
C PHE A 430 -8.96 6.38 -7.11
N PHE A 431 -10.26 6.65 -7.08
CA PHE A 431 -11.28 5.78 -7.65
C PHE A 431 -12.11 6.48 -8.72
N VAL A 432 -12.28 5.83 -9.87
CA VAL A 432 -13.14 6.29 -10.97
C VAL A 432 -14.11 5.17 -11.34
N GLY A 433 -15.41 5.42 -11.20
CA GLY A 433 -16.49 4.44 -11.43
C GLY A 433 -16.86 4.22 -12.89
N GLY A 434 -16.30 5.03 -13.80
CA GLY A 434 -16.42 4.94 -15.24
C GLY A 434 -15.04 4.94 -15.92
N ASP A 435 -14.94 5.61 -17.06
CA ASP A 435 -13.69 5.72 -17.81
C ASP A 435 -12.79 6.82 -17.24
N LEU A 436 -11.48 6.61 -17.31
CA LEU A 436 -10.47 7.62 -17.03
C LEU A 436 -9.79 8.04 -18.34
N VAL A 437 -10.00 9.28 -18.75
CA VAL A 437 -9.42 9.85 -19.96
C VAL A 437 -8.57 11.06 -19.61
N ALA A 438 -7.25 10.93 -19.74
CA ALA A 438 -6.32 12.05 -19.65
C ALA A 438 -5.85 12.45 -21.05
N LYS A 439 -5.75 13.77 -21.31
CA LYS A 439 -5.25 14.27 -22.59
C LYS A 439 -3.78 13.92 -22.80
N ASP A 440 -2.95 14.10 -21.78
CA ASP A 440 -1.49 14.00 -21.90
C ASP A 440 -0.91 12.85 -21.07
N LEU A 441 -1.08 12.87 -19.73
CA LEU A 441 -0.41 11.92 -18.83
C LEU A 441 -1.37 11.33 -17.79
N ILE A 442 -1.18 10.04 -17.48
CA ILE A 442 -1.58 9.42 -16.21
C ILE A 442 -0.32 8.89 -15.54
N HIS A 443 -0.04 9.33 -14.32
CA HIS A 443 1.10 8.88 -13.53
C HIS A 443 0.65 8.50 -12.11
N GLY A 444 0.65 7.21 -11.81
CA GLY A 444 0.50 6.69 -10.45
C GLY A 444 1.88 6.37 -9.89
N PHE A 445 2.24 6.89 -8.72
CA PHE A 445 3.53 6.62 -8.09
C PHE A 445 3.38 6.28 -6.61
N HIS A 446 4.34 5.53 -6.06
CA HIS A 446 4.38 5.06 -4.66
C HIS A 446 3.41 3.91 -4.35
N ASN A 447 3.79 3.00 -3.45
CA ASN A 447 3.08 1.74 -3.18
C ASN A 447 2.09 1.77 -2.01
N ASP A 448 1.68 2.95 -1.54
CA ASP A 448 0.88 3.06 -0.32
C ASP A 448 -0.64 2.90 -0.59
N LYS A 449 -1.07 3.18 -1.82
CA LYS A 449 -2.48 3.22 -2.25
C LYS A 449 -2.62 2.80 -3.73
N SER A 450 -3.85 2.84 -4.22
CA SER A 450 -4.21 2.33 -5.54
C SER A 450 -4.98 3.38 -6.37
N LEU A 451 -4.77 3.33 -7.68
CA LEU A 451 -5.63 3.94 -8.68
C LEU A 451 -6.54 2.85 -9.26
N MET A 452 -7.84 2.93 -9.01
CA MET A 452 -8.81 1.94 -9.48
C MET A 452 -9.83 2.59 -10.41
N VAL A 453 -9.99 2.01 -11.59
CA VAL A 453 -10.88 2.51 -12.65
C VAL A 453 -11.83 1.41 -13.09
N SER A 454 -13.13 1.52 -12.86
CA SER A 454 -14.09 0.49 -13.26
C SER A 454 -14.14 0.30 -14.79
N GLY A 455 -13.94 1.39 -15.55
CA GLY A 455 -13.94 1.41 -17.01
C GLY A 455 -12.55 1.28 -17.64
N GLY A 456 -12.41 1.83 -18.84
CA GLY A 456 -11.14 1.86 -19.57
C GLY A 456 -10.27 3.07 -19.19
N ILE A 457 -8.99 2.98 -19.53
CA ILE A 457 -8.02 4.06 -19.37
C ILE A 457 -7.56 4.53 -20.76
N ARG A 458 -7.56 5.85 -20.98
CA ARG A 458 -6.98 6.47 -22.18
C ARG A 458 -6.07 7.63 -21.81
N ALA A 459 -4.81 7.57 -22.24
CA ALA A 459 -3.86 8.67 -22.11
C ALA A 459 -2.73 8.56 -23.13
N ARG A 460 -2.15 9.67 -23.56
CA ARG A 460 -0.98 9.61 -24.47
C ARG A 460 0.22 8.93 -23.82
N LEU A 461 0.45 9.24 -22.54
CA LEU A 461 1.46 8.61 -21.70
C LEU A 461 0.81 8.02 -20.44
N PHE A 462 1.07 6.75 -20.16
CA PHE A 462 0.60 6.05 -18.96
C PHE A 462 1.79 5.44 -18.22
N LEU A 463 1.98 5.81 -16.95
CA LEU A 463 3.12 5.37 -16.13
C LEU A 463 2.64 4.93 -14.74
N GLY A 464 2.96 3.69 -14.37
CA GLY A 464 2.87 3.20 -13.00
C GLY A 464 4.27 3.05 -12.40
N GLU A 465 4.50 3.67 -11.24
CA GLU A 465 5.79 3.69 -10.53
C GLU A 465 5.57 3.10 -9.12
N ASP A 466 5.62 1.77 -9.01
CA ASP A 466 5.27 1.01 -7.80
C ASP A 466 3.87 1.32 -7.23
N HIS A 467 2.95 1.88 -8.02
CA HIS A 467 1.57 2.18 -7.62
C HIS A 467 0.61 1.08 -8.10
N ASP A 468 -0.32 0.63 -7.25
CA ASP A 468 -1.30 -0.40 -7.63
C ASP A 468 -2.37 0.21 -8.54
N ILE A 469 -2.23 0.02 -9.86
CA ILE A 469 -3.19 0.51 -10.85
C ILE A 469 -4.01 -0.66 -11.38
N ARG A 470 -5.33 -0.56 -11.26
CA ARG A 470 -6.28 -1.57 -11.76
C ARG A 470 -7.36 -0.91 -12.60
N PHE A 471 -7.74 -1.58 -13.67
CA PHE A 471 -8.83 -1.11 -14.51
C PHE A 471 -9.65 -2.26 -15.10
N GLY A 472 -10.96 -2.04 -15.29
CA GLY A 472 -11.88 -3.06 -15.78
C GLY A 472 -12.00 -3.14 -17.31
N GLY A 473 -11.67 -2.06 -18.02
CA GLY A 473 -11.73 -1.96 -19.48
C GLY A 473 -10.37 -2.09 -20.18
N ASP A 474 -10.25 -1.51 -21.36
CA ASP A 474 -9.00 -1.49 -22.14
C ASP A 474 -8.07 -0.33 -21.71
N LEU A 475 -6.76 -0.54 -21.87
CA LEU A 475 -5.75 0.50 -21.79
C LEU A 475 -5.39 0.99 -23.20
N GLU A 476 -5.74 2.23 -23.51
CA GLU A 476 -5.40 2.91 -24.75
C GLU A 476 -4.30 3.95 -24.50
N THR A 477 -3.07 3.66 -24.91
CA THR A 477 -1.94 4.58 -24.76
C THR A 477 -1.00 4.61 -25.96
N GLU A 478 -0.36 5.75 -26.22
CA GLU A 478 0.70 5.83 -27.24
C GLU A 478 2.04 5.31 -26.70
N LEU A 479 2.30 5.55 -25.41
CA LEU A 479 3.48 5.06 -24.69
C LEU A 479 3.15 4.78 -23.23
N GLY A 480 3.40 3.56 -22.79
CA GLY A 480 3.14 3.15 -21.41
C GLY A 480 2.87 1.67 -21.32
N SER A 481 2.83 1.17 -20.09
CA SER A 481 2.39 -0.18 -19.76
C SER A 481 1.82 -0.21 -18.35
N ASP A 482 1.02 -1.23 -18.05
CA ASP A 482 0.61 -1.58 -16.70
C ASP A 482 1.75 -2.20 -15.86
N GLU A 483 2.91 -2.42 -16.46
CA GLU A 483 4.14 -2.85 -15.79
C GLU A 483 4.86 -1.68 -15.11
N ASP A 484 5.50 -1.98 -13.97
CA ASP A 484 6.25 -1.01 -13.15
C ASP A 484 7.39 -0.34 -13.94
N PHE A 485 7.28 0.97 -14.08
CA PHE A 485 8.15 1.83 -14.89
C PHE A 485 9.64 1.70 -14.55
N PHE A 486 9.99 1.58 -13.26
CA PHE A 486 11.39 1.45 -12.84
C PHE A 486 12.01 0.10 -13.12
N ARG A 487 11.19 -0.93 -13.42
CA ARG A 487 11.69 -2.27 -13.70
C ARG A 487 11.85 -2.54 -15.19
N ASN A 488 11.61 -1.53 -16.02
CA ASN A 488 11.64 -1.64 -17.48
C ASN A 488 12.56 -0.58 -18.09
N ASP A 489 13.87 -0.91 -18.19
CA ASP A 489 14.90 -0.04 -18.78
C ASP A 489 14.58 0.37 -20.22
N GLU A 490 13.91 -0.50 -20.98
CA GLU A 490 13.48 -0.21 -22.35
C GLU A 490 12.38 0.87 -22.35
N LEU A 491 11.38 0.74 -21.49
CA LEU A 491 10.33 1.74 -21.32
C LEU A 491 10.92 3.06 -20.84
N LEU A 492 11.83 3.06 -19.86
CA LEU A 492 12.53 4.26 -19.40
C LEU A 492 13.30 4.94 -20.54
N THR A 493 13.98 4.16 -21.39
CA THR A 493 14.68 4.68 -22.57
C THR A 493 13.71 5.33 -23.57
N ARG A 494 12.55 4.71 -23.81
CA ARG A 494 11.51 5.27 -24.69
C ARG A 494 10.86 6.51 -24.10
N VAL A 495 10.53 6.52 -22.82
CA VAL A 495 9.99 7.69 -22.10
C VAL A 495 10.98 8.84 -22.15
N ARG A 496 12.27 8.56 -21.96
CA ARG A 496 13.35 9.55 -22.15
C ARG A 496 13.43 10.10 -23.55
N GLN A 497 12.97 9.40 -24.59
CA GLN A 497 12.91 9.93 -25.96
C GLN A 497 11.68 10.84 -26.17
N TRP A 498 10.62 10.61 -25.40
CA TRP A 498 9.35 11.33 -25.50
C TRP A 498 9.32 12.61 -24.69
N LEU A 499 9.92 12.61 -23.50
CA LEU A 499 9.82 13.71 -22.56
C LEU A 499 10.98 14.70 -22.68
N VAL A 500 10.72 15.97 -22.37
CA VAL A 500 11.78 17.00 -22.30
C VAL A 500 12.75 16.72 -21.15
N ASP A 501 14.04 17.04 -21.32
CA ASP A 501 15.11 16.77 -20.33
C ASP A 501 14.86 17.43 -18.96
N GLU A 502 14.00 18.45 -18.92
CA GLU A 502 13.59 19.10 -17.68
C GLU A 502 12.84 18.14 -16.75
N VAL A 503 12.03 17.22 -17.29
CA VAL A 503 11.13 16.36 -16.51
C VAL A 503 11.61 14.90 -16.42
N VAL A 504 12.71 14.56 -17.10
CA VAL A 504 13.30 13.22 -17.09
C VAL A 504 14.82 13.30 -17.19
N ASP A 505 15.54 12.49 -16.41
CA ASP A 505 17.00 12.41 -16.44
C ASP A 505 17.50 10.94 -16.37
N ALA A 506 18.81 10.78 -16.14
CA ALA A 506 19.48 9.49 -16.01
C ALA A 506 18.99 8.63 -14.83
N ASN A 507 18.29 9.22 -13.86
CA ASN A 507 17.74 8.55 -12.69
C ASN A 507 16.22 8.31 -12.78
N GLY A 508 15.53 8.89 -13.77
CA GLY A 508 14.10 8.66 -14.00
C GLY A 508 13.31 9.95 -14.18
N LEU A 509 12.03 9.92 -13.78
CA LEU A 509 11.17 11.10 -13.81
C LEU A 509 11.54 12.09 -12.70
N ARG A 510 11.70 13.36 -13.07
CA ARG A 510 11.85 14.47 -12.14
C ARG A 510 10.45 14.98 -11.76
N ARG A 511 9.79 14.27 -10.84
CA ARG A 511 8.36 14.49 -10.48
C ARG A 511 7.98 15.94 -10.20
N ASP A 512 8.77 16.67 -9.41
CA ASP A 512 8.47 18.09 -9.12
C ASP A 512 8.53 18.96 -10.38
N ALA A 513 9.50 18.72 -11.26
CA ALA A 513 9.62 19.42 -12.53
C ALA A 513 8.49 19.04 -13.51
N LEU A 514 8.10 17.76 -13.52
CA LEU A 514 6.94 17.27 -14.29
C LEU A 514 5.66 17.99 -13.87
N ILE A 515 5.38 18.03 -12.56
CA ILE A 515 4.19 18.68 -12.00
C ILE A 515 4.22 20.19 -12.28
N ALA A 516 5.37 20.85 -12.10
CA ALA A 516 5.51 22.27 -12.43
C ALA A 516 5.21 22.53 -13.92
N CYS A 517 5.79 21.73 -14.82
CA CYS A 517 5.56 21.83 -16.26
C CYS A 517 4.07 21.68 -16.63
N LEU A 518 3.39 20.69 -16.05
CA LEU A 518 1.95 20.47 -16.25
C LEU A 518 1.09 21.60 -15.68
N ARG A 519 1.44 22.15 -14.51
CA ARG A 519 0.75 23.32 -13.92
C ARG A 519 0.93 24.59 -14.77
N ASP A 520 2.09 24.77 -15.36
CA ASP A 520 2.35 25.91 -16.26
C ASP A 520 1.65 25.75 -17.62
N GLY A 521 0.95 24.64 -17.87
CA GLY A 521 0.38 24.30 -19.17
C GLY A 521 1.44 24.05 -20.26
N ARG A 522 2.69 23.83 -19.86
CA ARG A 522 3.80 23.52 -20.77
C ARG A 522 3.70 22.07 -21.20
N SER A 523 4.12 21.80 -22.45
CA SER A 523 4.18 20.43 -22.93
C SER A 523 5.34 19.70 -22.27
N ILE A 524 5.06 18.54 -21.69
CA ILE A 524 6.07 17.61 -21.17
C ILE A 524 6.74 16.81 -22.29
N PHE A 525 6.17 16.81 -23.50
CA PHE A 525 6.66 16.06 -24.64
C PHE A 525 7.65 16.88 -25.47
N ARG A 526 8.68 16.23 -25.99
CA ARG A 526 9.51 16.82 -27.05
C ARG A 526 8.64 17.05 -28.29
N ARG A 527 8.84 18.19 -28.96
CA ARG A 527 8.22 18.41 -30.28
C ARG A 527 8.74 17.34 -31.23
N LYS A 528 7.83 16.56 -31.82
CA LYS A 528 8.15 15.67 -32.94
C LYS A 528 8.54 16.48 -34.16
#